data_AF-A0A4Y5YIQ2-F1
#
_entry.id   AF-A0A4Y5YIQ2-F1
#
_cell.length_a   1.000
_cell.length_b   1.000
_cell.length_c   1.000
_cell.angle_alpha   90.00
_cell.angle_beta   90.00
_cell.angle_gamma   90.00
#
_symmetry.space_group_name_H-M   'P 1'
#
loop_
_entity.id
_entity.type
_entity.pdbx_description
1 polymer ?
#
loop_
_entity_poly.entity_id
_entity_poly.type
_entity_poly.pdbx_seq_one_letter_code
_entity_poly.pdbx_strand_id
1 'polypeptide(L)'
;MSQIQAATIERDEGYWTHPDLPEWDEGTPRAECEAWAADNGGEFVAIWFENDAPENLIERFYDDSDSDISDWSPVCEKAGSFLLSIHDTEDGPVALFFAPKDKDTDA
;
A
#
# COMPACT_ATOMS: atom_id res chain seq x y z
N MET A 1 7.74 -17.28 -12.43
CA MET A 1 6.68 -16.41 -11.88
C MET A 1 6.83 -15.08 -12.59
N SER A 2 5.75 -14.53 -13.13
CA SER A 2 5.78 -13.17 -13.68
C SER A 2 5.96 -12.21 -12.51
N GLN A 3 6.90 -11.28 -12.59
CA GLN A 3 7.05 -10.24 -11.57
C GLN A 3 5.87 -9.27 -11.67
N ILE A 4 5.34 -8.85 -10.53
CA ILE A 4 4.37 -7.76 -10.49
C ILE A 4 4.98 -6.48 -11.10
N GLN A 5 4.16 -5.68 -11.80
CA GLN A 5 4.55 -4.42 -12.43
C GLN A 5 3.58 -3.33 -11.98
N ALA A 6 3.97 -2.07 -12.08
CA ALA A 6 3.04 -0.98 -11.79
C ALA A 6 1.83 -0.99 -12.74
N ALA A 7 0.63 -0.87 -12.18
CA ALA A 7 -0.62 -0.71 -12.93
C ALA A 7 -1.11 0.75 -12.92
N THR A 8 -2.07 1.04 -13.80
CA THR A 8 -2.81 2.30 -13.77
C THR A 8 -3.65 2.36 -12.49
N ILE A 9 -3.48 3.44 -11.74
CA ILE A 9 -4.20 3.66 -10.48
C ILE A 9 -5.46 4.47 -10.78
N GLU A 10 -6.61 3.87 -10.52
CA GLU A 10 -7.93 4.51 -10.62
C GLU A 10 -8.60 4.42 -9.25
N ARG A 11 -8.35 5.42 -8.39
CA ARG A 11 -8.87 5.40 -7.02
C ARG A 11 -10.36 5.68 -7.00
N ASP A 12 -11.07 4.99 -6.11
CA ASP A 12 -12.46 5.22 -5.76
C ASP A 12 -12.49 5.60 -4.28
N GLU A 13 -12.91 6.84 -3.97
CA GLU A 13 -12.89 7.41 -2.60
C GLU A 13 -11.52 7.32 -1.90
N GLY A 14 -10.43 7.33 -2.70
CA GLY A 14 -9.05 7.20 -2.22
C GLY A 14 -8.54 5.76 -2.10
N TYR A 15 -9.42 4.76 -2.23
CA TYR A 15 -9.08 3.34 -2.18
C TYR A 15 -8.78 2.80 -3.59
N TRP A 16 -7.92 1.78 -3.64
CA TRP A 16 -7.59 1.09 -4.88
C TRP A 16 -6.86 -0.21 -4.57
N THR A 17 -7.04 -1.24 -5.40
CA THR A 17 -6.29 -2.49 -5.29
C THR A 17 -5.70 -2.87 -6.64
N HIS A 18 -4.43 -3.25 -6.64
CA HIS A 18 -3.73 -3.66 -7.84
C HIS A 18 -4.38 -4.92 -8.44
N PRO A 19 -4.66 -4.96 -9.76
CA PRO A 19 -5.41 -6.05 -10.38
C PRO A 19 -4.67 -7.40 -10.32
N ASP A 20 -3.34 -7.38 -10.31
CA ASP A 20 -2.50 -8.59 -10.14
C ASP A 20 -2.13 -8.88 -8.67
N LEU A 21 -2.67 -8.12 -7.71
CA LEU A 21 -2.48 -8.47 -6.30
C LEU A 21 -3.24 -9.77 -6.02
N PRO A 22 -2.67 -10.72 -5.25
CA PRO A 22 -3.44 -11.84 -4.77
C PRO A 22 -4.67 -11.35 -3.98
N GLU A 23 -5.73 -12.17 -3.94
CA GLU A 23 -6.87 -11.90 -3.05
C GLU A 23 -6.40 -12.06 -1.60
N TRP A 24 -5.98 -10.95 -1.00
CA TRP A 24 -5.70 -10.82 0.42
C TRP A 24 -6.93 -10.24 1.11
N ASP A 25 -7.25 -10.80 2.26
CA ASP A 25 -8.26 -10.31 3.18
C ASP A 25 -7.60 -9.74 4.45
N GLU A 26 -8.40 -9.16 5.33
CA GLU A 26 -7.93 -8.68 6.65
C GLU A 26 -7.29 -9.78 7.51
N GLY A 27 -7.57 -11.05 7.21
CA GLY A 27 -6.97 -12.21 7.88
C GLY A 27 -5.60 -12.60 7.35
N THR A 28 -5.17 -12.02 6.22
CA THR A 28 -3.91 -12.35 5.58
C THR A 28 -2.75 -11.81 6.43
N PRO A 29 -1.90 -12.69 6.98
CA PRO A 29 -0.82 -12.25 7.84
C PRO A 29 0.16 -11.38 7.04
N ARG A 30 0.61 -10.28 7.64
CA ARG A 30 1.66 -9.42 7.06
C ARG A 30 2.89 -10.21 6.59
N ALA A 31 3.26 -11.27 7.30
CA ALA A 31 4.39 -12.13 6.94
C ALA A 31 4.19 -12.84 5.59
N GLU A 32 2.94 -13.15 5.20
CA GLU A 32 2.61 -13.76 3.92
C GLU A 32 2.73 -12.74 2.79
N CYS A 33 2.29 -11.49 3.01
CA CYS A 33 2.50 -10.39 2.07
C CYS A 33 3.99 -10.09 1.86
N GLU A 34 4.77 -10.08 2.93
CA GLU A 34 6.23 -9.89 2.89
C GLU A 34 6.94 -11.04 2.17
N ALA A 35 6.53 -12.28 2.41
CA ALA A 35 7.04 -13.46 1.71
C ALA A 35 6.74 -13.39 0.21
N TRP A 36 5.50 -13.05 -0.16
CA TRP A 36 5.11 -12.85 -1.55
C TRP A 36 5.93 -11.73 -2.23
N ALA A 37 6.18 -10.62 -1.55
CA ALA A 37 7.01 -9.55 -2.09
C ALA A 37 8.46 -10.00 -2.27
N ALA A 38 9.00 -10.76 -1.32
CA ALA A 38 10.33 -11.35 -1.42
C ALA A 38 10.45 -12.32 -2.61
N ASP A 39 9.43 -13.17 -2.83
CA ASP A 39 9.36 -14.09 -3.97
C ASP A 39 9.28 -13.35 -5.33
N ASN A 40 8.70 -12.14 -5.34
CA ASN A 40 8.68 -11.24 -6.50
C ASN A 40 10.00 -10.46 -6.70
N GLY A 41 10.98 -10.62 -5.81
CA GLY A 41 12.27 -9.92 -5.86
C GLY A 41 12.24 -8.52 -5.27
N GLY A 42 11.32 -8.27 -4.35
CA GLY A 42 11.17 -6.97 -3.68
C GLY A 42 10.94 -7.12 -2.19
N GLU A 43 10.34 -6.08 -1.64
CA GLU A 43 9.84 -6.03 -0.28
C GLU A 43 8.54 -5.24 -0.25
N PHE A 44 7.80 -5.45 0.84
CA PHE A 44 6.52 -4.83 1.07
C PHE A 44 6.68 -3.66 2.04
N VAL A 45 6.06 -2.52 1.73
CA VAL A 45 6.09 -1.32 2.57
C VAL A 45 4.67 -0.92 2.87
N ALA A 46 4.32 -0.83 4.16
CA ALA A 46 3.04 -0.32 4.62
C ALA A 46 3.20 1.10 5.14
N ILE A 47 2.36 2.01 4.65
CA ILE A 47 2.25 3.39 5.11
C ILE A 47 0.86 3.55 5.71
N TRP A 48 0.81 3.86 7.00
CA TRP A 48 -0.44 3.99 7.75
C TRP A 48 -0.97 5.41 7.63
N PHE A 49 -2.26 5.56 7.33
CA PHE A 49 -2.93 6.84 7.14
C PHE A 49 -2.76 7.75 8.37
N GLU A 50 -2.94 7.22 9.58
CA GLU A 50 -2.78 7.97 10.84
C GLU A 50 -1.38 8.59 11.03
N ASN A 51 -0.37 8.09 10.33
CA ASN A 51 1.04 8.52 10.48
C ASN A 51 1.53 9.37 9.30
N ASP A 52 0.79 9.41 8.19
CA ASP A 52 1.24 10.01 6.92
C ASP A 52 0.27 11.07 6.39
N ALA A 53 -1.03 10.93 6.65
CA ALA A 53 -2.03 11.88 6.19
C ALA A 53 -1.94 13.22 6.94
N PRO A 54 -2.37 14.33 6.32
CA PRO A 54 -2.50 15.61 7.01
C PRO A 54 -3.44 15.51 8.21
N GLU A 55 -3.13 16.21 9.32
CA GLU A 55 -3.93 16.18 10.55
C GLU A 55 -5.42 16.45 10.30
N ASN A 56 -5.74 17.43 9.43
CA ASN A 56 -7.12 17.76 9.09
C ASN A 56 -7.87 16.63 8.34
N LEU A 57 -7.15 15.76 7.63
CA LEU A 57 -7.74 14.61 6.94
C LEU A 57 -7.93 13.45 7.91
N ILE A 58 -6.99 13.26 8.85
CA ILE A 58 -7.10 12.31 9.95
C ILE A 58 -8.32 12.65 10.83
N GLU A 59 -8.46 13.91 11.24
CA GLU A 59 -9.61 14.37 12.03
C GLU A 59 -10.94 14.12 11.29
N ARG A 60 -11.02 14.45 9.99
CA ARG A 60 -12.23 14.17 9.18
C ARG A 60 -12.58 12.68 9.15
N PHE A 61 -11.58 11.81 9.00
CA PHE A 61 -11.80 10.38 8.94
C PHE A 61 -12.32 9.82 10.28
N TYR A 62 -11.63 10.12 11.39
CA TYR A 62 -11.95 9.54 12.70
C TYR A 62 -13.09 10.26 13.46
N ASP A 63 -13.19 11.59 13.35
CA ASP A 63 -14.16 12.39 14.12
C ASP A 63 -15.44 12.68 13.33
N ASP A 64 -15.32 12.98 12.03
CA ASP A 64 -16.48 13.32 11.17
C ASP A 64 -17.06 12.09 10.45
N SER A 65 -16.46 10.90 10.62
CA SER A 65 -16.83 9.65 9.94
C SER A 65 -16.81 9.78 8.41
N ASP A 66 -15.88 10.57 7.88
CA ASP A 66 -15.69 10.79 6.45
C ASP A 66 -14.71 9.75 5.88
N SER A 67 -15.24 8.75 5.19
CA SER A 67 -14.44 7.66 4.63
C SER A 67 -13.68 8.04 3.35
N ASP A 68 -13.89 9.24 2.80
CA ASP A 68 -13.21 9.70 1.60
C ASP A 68 -11.78 10.16 1.93
N ILE A 69 -10.81 9.31 1.55
CA ILE A 69 -9.38 9.57 1.72
C ILE A 69 -8.72 9.95 0.40
N SER A 70 -9.48 10.45 -0.59
CA SER A 70 -8.95 10.84 -1.91
C SER A 70 -7.86 11.92 -1.82
N ASP A 71 -7.90 12.75 -0.78
CA ASP A 71 -6.91 13.79 -0.50
C ASP A 71 -5.58 13.22 0.06
N TRP A 72 -5.55 11.96 0.48
CA TRP A 72 -4.33 11.29 0.96
C TRP A 72 -3.49 10.79 -0.22
N SER A 73 -2.24 11.27 -0.29
CA SER A 73 -1.28 10.87 -1.34
C SER A 73 -0.04 10.21 -0.72
N PRO A 74 -0.14 8.95 -0.28
CA PRO A 74 1.00 8.24 0.29
C PRO A 74 2.08 8.02 -0.78
N VAL A 75 3.35 8.12 -0.38
CA VAL A 75 4.49 7.92 -1.27
C VAL A 75 5.53 7.06 -0.56
N CYS A 76 5.99 6.01 -1.24
CA CYS A 76 7.13 5.24 -0.77
C CYS A 76 8.45 5.87 -1.25
N GLU A 77 9.38 6.14 -0.34
CA GLU A 77 10.67 6.76 -0.67
C GLU A 77 11.63 5.81 -1.41
N LYS A 78 11.30 4.52 -1.52
CA LYS A 78 12.15 3.52 -2.17
C LYS A 78 12.09 3.66 -3.69
N ALA A 79 13.25 3.64 -4.34
CA ALA A 79 13.35 3.78 -5.79
C ALA A 79 12.61 2.64 -6.52
N GLY A 80 11.88 2.99 -7.58
CA GLY A 80 11.12 2.03 -8.37
C GLY A 80 9.91 1.42 -7.66
N SER A 81 9.58 1.90 -6.46
CA SER A 81 8.39 1.45 -5.75
C SER A 81 7.10 1.89 -6.44
N PHE A 82 6.05 1.09 -6.28
CA PHE A 82 4.72 1.40 -6.81
C PHE A 82 3.63 0.88 -5.87
N LEU A 83 2.44 1.46 -6.00
CA LEU A 83 1.29 1.15 -5.16
C LEU A 83 0.75 -0.26 -5.46
N LEU A 84 0.48 -1.01 -4.39
CA LEU A 84 -0.19 -2.31 -4.43
C LEU A 84 -1.65 -2.19 -4.02
N SER A 85 -1.93 -1.48 -2.94
CA SER A 85 -3.32 -1.18 -2.57
C SER A 85 -3.40 -0.04 -1.58
N ILE A 86 -4.57 0.56 -1.50
CA ILE A 86 -5.04 1.42 -0.42
C ILE A 86 -6.38 0.85 -0.02
N HIS A 87 -6.47 0.38 1.22
CA HIS A 87 -7.66 -0.24 1.77
C HIS A 87 -7.81 0.16 3.24
N ASP A 88 -9.06 0.14 3.70
CA ASP A 88 -9.38 0.34 5.11
C ASP A 88 -9.18 -0.97 5.89
N THR A 89 -8.80 -0.85 7.15
CA THR A 89 -8.63 -1.97 8.10
C THR A 89 -9.28 -1.59 9.43
N GLU A 90 -9.37 -2.52 10.38
CA GLU A 90 -9.88 -2.21 11.73
C GLU A 90 -9.13 -1.07 12.45
N ASP A 91 -7.84 -0.89 12.13
CA ASP A 91 -7.00 0.18 12.70
C ASP A 91 -7.02 1.47 11.83
N GLY A 92 -7.77 1.46 10.73
CA GLY A 92 -7.90 2.53 9.76
C GLY A 92 -7.16 2.26 8.44
N PRO A 93 -7.09 3.27 7.55
CA PRO A 93 -6.59 3.07 6.20
C PRO A 93 -5.08 2.84 6.15
N VAL A 94 -4.67 1.97 5.23
CA VAL A 94 -3.27 1.66 4.98
C VAL A 94 -2.98 1.61 3.48
N ALA A 95 -1.83 2.15 3.10
CA ALA A 95 -1.32 2.12 1.74
C ALA A 95 -0.14 1.16 1.67
N LEU A 96 -0.26 0.17 0.79
CA LEU A 96 0.71 -0.88 0.56
C LEU A 96 1.50 -0.58 -0.70
N PHE A 97 2.81 -0.68 -0.63
CA PHE A 97 3.72 -0.49 -1.76
C PHE A 97 4.60 -1.71 -1.95
N PHE A 98 4.88 -2.04 -3.21
CA PHE A 98 5.96 -2.92 -3.58
C PHE A 98 7.20 -2.07 -3.82
N ALA A 99 8.28 -2.37 -3.13
CA ALA A 99 9.59 -1.80 -3.41
C ALA A 99 10.48 -2.89 -4.03
N PRO A 100 10.90 -2.77 -5.30
CA PRO A 100 11.86 -3.70 -5.87
C PRO A 100 13.17 -3.58 -5.10
N LYS A 101 13.79 -4.72 -4.79
CA LYS A 101 15.18 -4.71 -4.32
C LYS A 101 16.05 -4.43 -5.53
N ASP A 102 16.92 -3.43 -5.46
CA ASP A 102 17.96 -3.25 -6.46
C ASP A 102 18.68 -4.59 -6.66
N LYS A 103 18.71 -5.07 -7.91
CA LYS A 103 19.61 -6.16 -8.25
C LYS A 103 21.02 -5.59 -8.12
N ASP A 104 21.80 -6.15 -7.20
CA ASP A 104 23.21 -5.90 -6.93
C ASP A 104 23.57 -4.79 -5.93
N THR A 105 23.88 -5.22 -4.70
CA THR A 105 25.28 -5.13 -4.23
C THR A 105 25.58 -6.39 -3.41
N ASP A 106 25.72 -7.53 -4.09
CA ASP A 106 26.53 -8.64 -3.59
C ASP A 106 27.69 -8.79 -4.57
N ALA A 107 28.73 -7.98 -4.35
CA ALA A 107 30.03 -8.03 -5.02
C ALA A 107 31.08 -8.56 -4.04
#